data_AF-A0A7Y3JZX3-F1
#
_entry.id   AF-A0A7Y3JZX3-F1
#
_cell.length_a   1.000
_cell.length_b   1.000
_cell.length_c   1.000
_cell.angle_alpha   90.00
_cell.angle_beta   90.00
_cell.angle_gamma   90.00
#
_symmetry.space_group_name_H-M   'P 1'
#
loop_
_entity.id
_entity.type
_entity.pdbx_description
1 polymer ?
#
loop_
_entity_poly.entity_id
_entity_poly.type
_entity_poly.pdbx_seq_one_letter_code
_entity_poly.pdbx_strand_id
1 'polypeptide(L)'
;MQEEQAVLEFFARPENLPLALSVAEQTDLIREQLNNRFWLDSMQDMRTFIDQHDLRWQLTATEDRNAPDSVVGFHCAPDSDQPLYLRPMMEQQNLGTGLRIYFGLMWSGTPTPENLALPAVRTLLETLKESGYKNNENYLGWQWTNLRPRTKSFLLRFTQQPATLLSEIESSLGKLLLNNREPIDLANAALRSAPRSMTISLDQLRAKRTT
;
A
#
# COMPACT_ATOMS: atom_id res chain seq x y z
N MET A 1 37.12 -1.76 -11.95
CA MET A 1 37.34 -2.69 -10.82
C MET A 1 38.36 -2.16 -9.81
N GLN A 2 39.57 -1.73 -10.21
CA GLN A 2 40.55 -1.18 -9.26
C GLN A 2 40.10 0.14 -8.59
N GLU A 3 39.41 1.02 -9.31
CA GLU A 3 38.98 2.32 -8.77
C GLU A 3 37.88 2.19 -7.71
N GLU A 4 36.84 1.39 -7.94
CA GLU A 4 35.76 1.15 -6.97
C GLU A 4 36.32 0.56 -5.67
N GLN A 5 37.23 -0.42 -5.77
CA GLN A 5 37.89 -1.03 -4.63
C GLN A 5 38.76 0.00 -3.87
N ALA A 6 39.50 0.85 -4.57
CA ALA A 6 40.31 1.90 -3.95
C ALA A 6 39.45 2.93 -3.19
N VAL A 7 38.27 3.28 -3.71
CA VAL A 7 37.31 4.15 -3.02
C VAL A 7 36.76 3.49 -1.76
N LEU A 8 36.40 2.20 -1.83
CA LEU A 8 35.92 1.45 -0.65
C LEU A 8 37.01 1.34 0.42
N GLU A 9 38.25 1.01 0.03
CA GLU A 9 39.40 0.94 0.94
C GLU A 9 39.72 2.30 1.56
N PHE A 10 39.54 3.39 0.83
CA PHE A 10 39.69 4.74 1.36
C PHE A 10 38.66 5.01 2.46
N PHE A 11 37.36 4.78 2.21
CA PHE A 11 36.31 5.03 3.21
C PHE A 11 36.35 4.06 4.40
N ALA A 12 36.95 2.88 4.25
CA ALA A 12 37.08 1.90 5.32
C ALA A 12 38.13 2.27 6.37
N ARG A 13 38.99 3.28 6.12
CA ARG A 13 40.02 3.69 7.09
C ARG A 13 39.44 4.55 8.22
N PRO A 14 39.79 4.30 9.49
CA PRO A 14 39.27 5.06 10.63
C PRO A 14 39.46 6.58 10.51
N GLU A 15 40.60 7.03 9.96
CA GLU A 15 40.89 8.46 9.75
C GLU A 15 39.92 9.15 8.78
N ASN A 16 39.28 8.38 7.89
CA ASN A 16 38.32 8.89 6.91
C ASN A 16 36.86 8.80 7.40
N LEU A 17 36.62 8.37 8.65
CA LEU A 17 35.28 8.19 9.21
C LEU A 17 34.39 9.45 9.07
N PRO A 18 34.84 10.69 9.36
CA PRO A 18 33.99 11.87 9.19
C PRO A 18 33.47 12.04 7.75
N LEU A 19 34.33 11.76 6.77
CA LEU A 19 33.97 11.85 5.36
C LEU A 19 33.08 10.67 4.94
N ALA A 20 33.34 9.46 5.44
CA ALA A 20 32.50 8.29 5.21
C ALA A 20 31.07 8.50 5.73
N LEU A 21 30.93 9.09 6.93
CA LEU A 21 29.62 9.44 7.50
C LEU A 21 28.90 10.50 6.66
N SER A 22 29.62 11.53 6.21
CA SER A 22 29.06 12.56 5.32
C SER A 22 28.53 11.95 4.01
N VAL A 23 29.27 11.01 3.41
CA VAL A 23 28.83 10.31 2.19
C VAL A 23 27.65 9.37 2.48
N ALA A 24 27.61 8.73 3.66
CA ALA A 24 26.49 7.90 4.07
C ALA A 24 25.20 8.73 4.18
N GLU A 25 25.25 9.91 4.81
CA GLU A 25 24.11 10.85 4.90
C GLU A 25 23.60 11.26 3.51
N GLN A 26 24.51 11.65 2.60
CA GLN A 26 24.14 11.98 1.22
C GLN A 26 23.51 10.78 0.49
N THR A 27 24.02 9.58 0.75
CA THR A 27 23.47 8.35 0.18
C THR A 27 22.06 8.09 0.70
N ASP A 28 21.79 8.34 1.98
CA ASP A 28 20.46 8.17 2.56
C ASP A 28 19.45 9.16 1.97
N LEU A 29 19.85 10.42 1.75
CA LEU A 29 19.04 11.40 1.02
C LEU A 29 18.70 10.92 -0.40
N ILE A 30 19.68 10.38 -1.12
CA ILE A 30 19.45 9.81 -2.47
C ILE A 30 18.47 8.62 -2.39
N ARG A 31 18.60 7.74 -1.38
CA ARG A 31 17.69 6.60 -1.20
C ARG A 31 16.25 7.06 -0.96
N GLU A 32 16.05 8.12 -0.18
CA GLU A 32 14.75 8.70 0.09
C GLU A 32 14.15 9.36 -1.17
N GLN A 33 14.93 10.15 -1.90
CA GLN A 33 14.50 10.74 -3.16
C GLN A 33 14.08 9.69 -4.19
N LEU A 34 14.87 8.61 -4.33
CA LEU A 34 14.54 7.49 -5.21
C LEU A 34 13.30 6.74 -4.75
N ASN A 35 13.09 6.58 -3.44
CA ASN A 35 11.90 5.98 -2.88
C ASN A 35 10.64 6.79 -3.23
N ASN A 36 10.67 8.11 -3.00
CA ASN A 36 9.54 8.99 -3.29
C ASN A 36 9.24 9.00 -4.78
N ARG A 37 10.27 9.14 -5.62
CA ARG A 37 10.12 9.06 -7.08
C ARG A 37 9.52 7.73 -7.51
N PHE A 38 9.99 6.60 -6.99
CA PHE A 38 9.45 5.28 -7.30
C PHE A 38 7.94 5.20 -7.03
N TRP A 39 7.48 5.69 -5.88
CA TRP A 39 6.06 5.66 -5.55
C TRP A 39 5.22 6.61 -6.41
N LEU A 40 5.73 7.82 -6.69
CA LEU A 40 5.05 8.78 -7.56
C LEU A 40 4.95 8.27 -9.01
N ASP A 41 6.03 7.71 -9.55
CA ASP A 41 6.06 7.11 -10.88
C ASP A 41 5.09 5.91 -10.93
N SER A 42 5.09 5.04 -9.92
CA SER A 42 4.14 3.91 -9.82
C SER A 42 2.68 4.37 -9.72
N MET A 43 2.42 5.46 -9.01
CA MET A 43 1.09 6.05 -8.88
C MET A 43 0.62 6.63 -10.22
N GLN A 44 1.52 7.22 -11.01
CA GLN A 44 1.19 7.75 -12.33
C GLN A 44 0.88 6.64 -13.34
N ASP A 45 1.65 5.55 -13.33
CA ASP A 45 1.37 4.37 -14.16
C ASP A 45 0.03 3.74 -13.77
N MET A 46 -0.23 3.59 -12.46
CA MET A 46 -1.50 3.07 -11.97
C MET A 46 -2.71 3.95 -12.33
N ARG A 47 -2.57 5.29 -12.35
CA ARG A 47 -3.62 6.18 -12.87
C ARG A 47 -3.92 5.90 -14.34
N THR A 48 -2.87 5.77 -15.14
CA THR A 48 -2.99 5.44 -16.56
C THR A 48 -3.71 4.09 -16.74
N PHE A 49 -3.35 3.09 -15.95
CA PHE A 49 -4.00 1.78 -15.92
C PHE A 49 -5.49 1.87 -15.55
N ILE A 50 -5.83 2.64 -14.50
CA ILE A 50 -7.21 2.87 -14.05
C ILE A 50 -8.04 3.51 -15.17
N ASP A 51 -7.51 4.54 -15.83
CA ASP A 51 -8.18 5.25 -16.93
C ASP A 51 -8.38 4.33 -18.14
N GLN A 52 -7.36 3.54 -18.51
CA GLN A 52 -7.42 2.59 -19.63
C GLN A 52 -8.48 1.50 -19.45
N HIS A 53 -8.77 1.13 -18.20
CA HIS A 53 -9.73 0.08 -17.87
C HIS A 53 -11.09 0.61 -17.38
N ASP A 54 -11.32 1.92 -17.45
CA ASP A 54 -12.54 2.61 -16.99
C ASP A 54 -12.92 2.17 -15.57
N LEU A 55 -11.93 2.20 -14.67
CA LEU A 55 -12.15 1.89 -13.26
C LEU A 55 -12.50 3.19 -12.51
N ARG A 56 -13.56 3.15 -11.69
CA ARG A 56 -14.05 4.34 -10.94
C ARG A 56 -13.34 4.51 -9.60
N TRP A 57 -12.01 4.53 -9.64
CA TRP A 57 -11.15 4.68 -8.46
C TRP A 57 -10.36 5.98 -8.52
N GLN A 58 -10.30 6.68 -7.40
CA GLN A 58 -9.43 7.83 -7.19
C GLN A 58 -8.16 7.38 -6.46
N LEU A 59 -7.00 7.77 -6.99
CA LEU A 59 -5.70 7.33 -6.46
C LEU A 59 -5.06 8.40 -5.57
N THR A 60 -4.80 8.04 -4.31
CA THR A 60 -4.22 8.92 -3.30
C THR A 60 -2.93 8.32 -2.75
N ALA A 61 -1.89 9.14 -2.63
CA ALA A 61 -0.63 8.73 -2.02
C ALA A 61 -0.80 8.46 -0.51
N THR A 62 -0.05 7.50 0.01
CA THR A 62 0.11 7.28 1.44
C THR A 62 1.46 7.85 1.88
N GLU A 63 1.45 8.75 2.87
CA GLU A 63 2.65 9.35 3.46
C GLU A 63 3.08 8.61 4.75
N ASP A 64 4.37 8.66 5.06
CA ASP A 64 4.91 8.18 6.32
C ASP A 64 4.46 9.10 7.47
N ARG A 65 3.90 8.51 8.53
CA ARG A 65 3.46 9.26 9.71
C ARG A 65 4.61 9.88 10.49
N ASN A 66 5.83 9.34 10.35
CA ASN A 66 7.00 9.79 11.09
C ASN A 66 7.95 10.66 10.25
N ALA A 67 7.73 10.74 8.94
CA ALA A 67 8.54 11.51 8.01
C ALA A 67 7.61 12.22 7.02
N PRO A 68 7.17 13.46 7.36
CA PRO A 68 6.45 14.31 6.41
C PRO A 68 7.22 14.37 5.09
N ASP A 69 6.50 14.37 3.96
CA ASP A 69 7.06 14.33 2.59
C ASP A 69 7.65 12.99 2.13
N SER A 70 7.67 11.94 2.97
CA SER A 70 8.06 10.58 2.54
C SER A 70 6.84 9.80 2.07
N VAL A 71 6.81 9.45 0.79
CA VAL A 71 5.74 8.61 0.21
C VAL A 71 6.08 7.15 0.46
N VAL A 72 5.12 6.39 0.98
CA VAL A 72 5.26 4.97 1.34
C VAL A 72 4.32 4.06 0.59
N GLY A 73 3.47 4.60 -0.28
CA GLY A 73 2.53 3.83 -1.06
C GLY A 73 1.42 4.68 -1.65
N PHE A 74 0.34 4.01 -2.02
CA PHE A 74 -0.89 4.63 -2.49
C PHE A 74 -2.09 3.70 -2.27
N HIS A 75 -3.29 4.27 -2.30
CA HIS A 75 -4.54 3.54 -2.25
C HIS A 75 -5.60 4.13 -3.17
N CYS A 76 -6.57 3.29 -3.53
CA CYS A 76 -7.69 3.58 -4.40
C CYS A 76 -8.95 3.81 -3.56
N ALA A 77 -9.55 5.00 -3.62
CA ALA A 77 -10.85 5.28 -3.03
C ALA A 77 -11.96 5.21 -4.09
N PRO A 78 -13.15 4.66 -3.79
CA PRO A 78 -14.24 4.66 -4.74
C PRO A 78 -14.77 6.08 -4.91
N ASP A 79 -15.32 6.40 -6.08
CA ASP A 79 -15.98 7.69 -6.36
C ASP A 79 -17.37 7.77 -5.72
N SER A 80 -17.48 7.41 -4.44
CA SER A 80 -18.72 7.40 -3.69
C SER A 80 -18.49 7.76 -2.23
N ASP A 81 -19.34 8.64 -1.70
CA ASP A 81 -19.39 8.93 -0.28
C ASP A 81 -20.10 7.77 0.46
N GLN A 82 -19.31 6.80 0.94
CA GLN A 82 -19.78 5.72 1.78
C GLN A 82 -18.89 5.54 3.02
N PRO A 83 -19.48 5.27 4.20
CA PRO A 83 -18.75 5.27 5.46
C PRO A 83 -17.74 4.11 5.56
N LEU A 84 -18.04 2.98 4.91
CA LEU A 84 -17.18 1.80 4.90
C LEU A 84 -17.08 1.24 3.48
N TYR A 85 -15.86 0.99 3.04
CA TYR A 85 -15.56 0.37 1.75
C TYR A 85 -14.26 -0.43 1.82
N LEU A 86 -14.07 -1.29 0.84
CA LEU A 86 -12.83 -1.97 0.54
C LEU A 86 -12.05 -1.14 -0.47
N ARG A 87 -10.84 -0.75 -0.09
CA ARG A 87 -9.91 0.02 -0.93
C ARG A 87 -8.73 -0.84 -1.35
N PRO A 88 -8.49 -0.99 -2.66
CA PRO A 88 -7.20 -1.44 -3.17
C PRO A 88 -6.07 -0.55 -2.66
N MET A 89 -4.93 -1.13 -2.31
CA MET A 89 -3.76 -0.38 -1.86
C MET A 89 -2.46 -1.11 -2.18
N MET A 90 -1.37 -0.35 -2.28
CA MET A 90 0.00 -0.86 -2.28
C MET A 90 0.92 0.04 -1.46
N GLU A 91 1.65 -0.53 -0.51
CA GLU A 91 2.49 0.21 0.45
C GLU A 91 3.76 -0.56 0.79
N GLN A 92 4.75 0.12 1.36
CA GLN A 92 5.88 -0.51 2.02
C GLN A 92 5.72 -0.56 3.54
N GLN A 93 6.22 -1.64 4.14
CA GLN A 93 6.27 -1.79 5.59
C GLN A 93 7.69 -2.17 6.03
N ASN A 94 8.15 -1.60 7.15
CA ASN A 94 9.39 -1.99 7.79
C ASN A 94 9.18 -3.25 8.63
N LEU A 95 9.96 -4.30 8.35
CA LEU A 95 9.89 -5.59 9.03
C LEU A 95 11.08 -5.80 9.98
N GLY A 96 11.80 -4.74 10.36
CA GLY A 96 13.01 -4.78 11.19
C GLY A 96 14.26 -5.23 10.43
N THR A 97 14.11 -6.15 9.48
CA THR A 97 15.17 -6.61 8.57
C THR A 97 15.24 -5.80 7.27
N GLY A 98 14.33 -4.84 7.09
CA GLY A 98 14.24 -3.98 5.92
C GLY A 98 12.79 -3.71 5.51
N LEU A 99 12.64 -2.87 4.49
CA LEU A 99 11.34 -2.55 3.92
C LEU A 99 10.90 -3.61 2.90
N ARG A 100 9.61 -3.90 2.86
CA ARG A 100 8.99 -4.79 1.87
C ARG A 100 7.68 -4.20 1.37
N ILE A 101 7.42 -4.34 0.07
CA ILE A 101 6.15 -3.89 -0.53
C ILE A 101 5.08 -4.99 -0.38
N TYR A 102 3.89 -4.58 0.02
CA TYR A 102 2.68 -5.39 0.07
C TYR A 102 1.52 -4.68 -0.62
N PHE A 103 0.52 -5.45 -1.01
CA PHE A 103 -0.68 -4.93 -1.66
C PHE A 103 -1.90 -5.77 -1.29
N GLY A 104 -3.10 -5.21 -1.49
CA GLY A 104 -4.33 -5.91 -1.16
C GLY A 104 -5.56 -5.03 -1.13
N LEU A 105 -6.62 -5.56 -0.50
CA LEU A 105 -7.86 -4.85 -0.18
C LEU A 105 -7.90 -4.57 1.32
N MET A 106 -7.81 -3.29 1.66
CA MET A 106 -7.90 -2.78 3.02
C MET A 106 -9.31 -2.27 3.31
N TRP A 107 -9.76 -2.40 4.54
CA TRP A 107 -10.96 -1.68 5.00
C TRP A 107 -10.67 -0.19 5.15
N SER A 108 -11.59 0.67 4.70
CA SER A 108 -11.50 2.13 4.90
C SER A 108 -11.71 2.55 6.36
N GLY A 109 -12.33 1.69 7.17
CA GLY A 109 -12.57 1.85 8.60
C GLY A 109 -12.82 0.48 9.25
N THR A 110 -13.09 0.44 10.55
CA THR A 110 -13.31 -0.83 11.27
C THR A 110 -14.63 -1.49 10.85
N PRO A 111 -14.63 -2.71 10.26
CA PRO A 111 -15.86 -3.39 9.88
C PRO A 111 -16.59 -3.95 11.12
N THR A 112 -17.93 -3.95 11.09
CA THR A 112 -18.73 -4.65 12.11
C THR A 112 -18.93 -6.13 11.77
N PRO A 113 -19.35 -6.98 12.72
CA PRO A 113 -19.69 -8.38 12.44
C PRO A 113 -20.73 -8.54 11.33
N GLU A 114 -21.71 -7.63 11.24
CA GLU A 114 -22.72 -7.63 10.18
C GLU A 114 -22.11 -7.32 8.81
N ASN A 115 -21.14 -6.40 8.74
CA ASN A 115 -20.41 -6.13 7.51
C ASN A 115 -19.62 -7.35 7.03
N LEU A 116 -18.95 -8.04 7.96
CA LEU A 116 -18.19 -9.27 7.67
C LEU A 116 -19.10 -10.43 7.27
N ALA A 117 -20.36 -10.44 7.71
CA ALA A 117 -21.34 -11.47 7.39
C ALA A 117 -22.01 -11.28 6.02
N LEU A 118 -21.84 -10.12 5.36
CA LEU A 118 -22.43 -9.85 4.04
C LEU A 118 -21.99 -10.92 3.03
N PRO A 119 -22.92 -11.54 2.26
CA PRO A 119 -22.58 -12.60 1.32
C PRO A 119 -21.49 -12.20 0.32
N ALA A 120 -21.59 -11.01 -0.28
CA ALA A 120 -20.61 -10.51 -1.24
C ALA A 120 -19.20 -10.35 -0.64
N VAL A 121 -19.12 -9.89 0.62
CA VAL A 121 -17.84 -9.76 1.34
C VAL A 121 -17.25 -11.13 1.63
N ARG A 122 -18.06 -12.10 2.07
CA ARG A 122 -17.60 -13.47 2.34
C ARG A 122 -17.12 -14.18 1.09
N THR A 123 -17.87 -14.07 -0.02
CA THR A 123 -17.46 -14.65 -1.31
C THR A 123 -16.13 -14.08 -1.76
N LEU A 124 -15.96 -12.76 -1.73
CA LEU A 124 -14.69 -12.11 -2.08
C LEU A 124 -13.55 -12.56 -1.17
N LEU A 125 -13.78 -12.67 0.15
CA LEU A 125 -12.78 -13.17 1.09
C LEU A 125 -12.31 -14.58 0.73
N GLU A 126 -13.23 -15.49 0.45
CA GLU A 126 -12.87 -16.88 0.10
C GLU A 126 -12.11 -16.94 -1.23
N THR A 127 -12.53 -16.19 -2.26
CA THR A 127 -11.79 -16.08 -3.53
C THR A 127 -10.35 -15.57 -3.32
N LEU A 128 -10.17 -14.58 -2.45
CA LEU A 128 -8.83 -14.05 -2.14
C LEU A 128 -7.98 -15.07 -1.38
N LYS A 129 -8.56 -15.80 -0.42
CA LYS A 129 -7.86 -16.87 0.30
C LYS A 129 -7.43 -18.01 -0.62
N GLU A 130 -8.31 -18.44 -1.53
CA GLU A 130 -7.99 -19.44 -2.55
C GLU A 130 -6.84 -18.98 -3.45
N SER A 131 -6.74 -17.67 -3.70
CA SER A 131 -5.64 -17.03 -4.41
C SER A 131 -4.38 -16.77 -3.55
N GLY A 132 -4.36 -17.28 -2.31
CA GLY A 132 -3.23 -17.19 -1.39
C GLY A 132 -3.10 -15.86 -0.65
N TYR A 133 -4.13 -15.02 -0.61
CA TYR A 133 -4.12 -13.79 0.17
C TYR A 133 -4.32 -14.10 1.66
N LYS A 134 -3.65 -13.31 2.50
CA LYS A 134 -3.81 -13.35 3.96
C LYS A 134 -4.87 -12.33 4.38
N ASN A 135 -5.61 -12.58 5.44
CA ASN A 135 -6.58 -11.63 5.99
C ASN A 135 -6.27 -11.31 7.46
N ASN A 136 -6.72 -10.14 7.92
CA ASN A 136 -6.71 -9.75 9.33
C ASN A 136 -7.76 -8.64 9.58
N GLU A 137 -7.72 -7.98 10.73
CA GLU A 137 -8.69 -6.95 11.11
C GLU A 137 -8.70 -5.72 10.17
N ASN A 138 -7.55 -5.38 9.58
CA ASN A 138 -7.40 -4.22 8.69
C ASN A 138 -7.57 -4.59 7.21
N TYR A 139 -7.39 -5.86 6.86
CA TYR A 139 -7.35 -6.33 5.47
C TYR A 139 -8.30 -7.48 5.22
N LEU A 140 -9.18 -7.31 4.24
CA LEU A 140 -9.95 -8.43 3.71
C LEU A 140 -9.02 -9.46 3.05
N GLY A 141 -8.02 -8.98 2.31
CA GLY A 141 -7.00 -9.84 1.70
C GLY A 141 -5.77 -9.03 1.33
N TRP A 142 -4.57 -9.52 1.65
CA TRP A 142 -3.30 -8.88 1.28
C TRP A 142 -2.20 -9.91 0.99
N GLN A 143 -1.19 -9.49 0.23
CA GLN A 143 -0.02 -10.29 -0.12
C GLN A 143 1.27 -9.47 -0.11
N TRP A 144 2.37 -10.16 0.16
CA TRP A 144 3.70 -9.61 -0.01
C TRP A 144 4.18 -9.74 -1.45
N THR A 145 4.82 -8.69 -1.98
CA THR A 145 5.64 -8.80 -3.19
C THR A 145 7.03 -9.35 -2.84
N ASN A 146 7.84 -9.66 -3.86
CA ASN A 146 9.25 -9.96 -3.66
C ASN A 146 10.13 -8.70 -3.61
N LEU A 147 9.54 -7.52 -3.75
CA LEU A 147 10.26 -6.26 -3.84
C LEU A 147 10.66 -5.74 -2.45
N ARG A 148 11.87 -5.21 -2.37
CA ARG A 148 12.51 -4.66 -1.16
C ARG A 148 12.99 -3.24 -1.47
N PRO A 149 12.13 -2.23 -1.30
CA PRO A 149 12.50 -0.86 -1.60
C PRO A 149 13.70 -0.45 -0.73
N ARG A 150 14.51 0.47 -1.25
CA ARG A 150 15.77 0.96 -0.66
C ARG A 150 16.96 -0.02 -0.60
N THR A 151 16.83 -1.27 -1.03
CA THR A 151 18.01 -2.15 -1.19
C THR A 151 18.86 -1.74 -2.40
N LYS A 152 20.18 -1.98 -2.35
CA LYS A 152 21.09 -1.66 -3.48
C LYS A 152 20.59 -2.22 -4.81
N SER A 153 20.18 -3.48 -4.84
CA SER A 153 19.68 -4.14 -6.05
C SER A 153 18.40 -3.49 -6.58
N PHE A 154 17.45 -3.17 -5.71
CA PHE A 154 16.22 -2.49 -6.10
C PHE A 154 16.49 -1.10 -6.67
N LEU A 155 17.31 -0.29 -5.99
CA LEU A 155 17.61 1.08 -6.39
C LEU A 155 18.38 1.15 -7.71
N LEU A 156 19.40 0.29 -7.88
CA LEU A 156 20.12 0.18 -9.15
C LEU A 156 19.20 -0.28 -10.28
N ARG A 157 18.31 -1.24 -10.01
CA ARG A 157 17.33 -1.69 -10.99
C ARG A 157 16.36 -0.57 -11.37
N PHE A 158 15.88 0.22 -10.41
CA PHE A 158 15.00 1.34 -10.69
C PHE A 158 15.69 2.42 -11.54
N THR A 159 16.95 2.74 -11.27
CA THR A 159 17.69 3.76 -12.04
C THR A 159 18.09 3.28 -13.44
N GLN A 160 18.31 1.98 -13.63
CA GLN A 160 18.73 1.41 -14.91
C GLN A 160 17.58 0.92 -15.78
N GLN A 161 16.50 0.42 -15.17
CA GLN A 161 15.36 -0.23 -15.83
C GLN A 161 14.03 0.17 -15.16
N PRO A 162 13.69 1.48 -15.09
CA PRO A 162 12.52 1.95 -14.36
C PRO A 162 11.22 1.32 -14.89
N ALA A 163 11.01 1.31 -16.21
CA ALA A 163 9.79 0.79 -16.83
C ALA A 163 9.52 -0.69 -16.47
N THR A 164 10.56 -1.52 -16.44
CA THR A 164 10.41 -2.94 -16.07
C THR A 164 9.95 -3.09 -14.62
N LEU A 165 10.56 -2.32 -13.70
CA LEU A 165 10.21 -2.39 -12.28
C LEU A 165 8.80 -1.84 -12.00
N LEU A 166 8.43 -0.74 -12.67
CA LEU A 166 7.10 -0.14 -12.56
C LEU A 166 6.03 -1.07 -13.12
N SER A 167 6.29 -1.76 -14.23
CA SER A 167 5.38 -2.77 -14.79
C SER A 167 5.15 -3.96 -13.85
N GLU A 168 6.14 -4.39 -13.06
CA GLU A 168 5.93 -5.44 -12.04
C GLU A 168 4.98 -5.00 -10.92
N ILE A 169 5.08 -3.74 -10.52
CA ILE A 169 4.20 -3.11 -9.52
C ILE A 169 2.78 -2.99 -10.07
N GLU A 170 2.64 -2.43 -11.26
CA GLU A 170 1.36 -2.33 -11.96
C GLU A 170 0.72 -3.71 -12.13
N SER A 171 1.49 -4.71 -12.59
CA SER A 171 0.99 -6.08 -12.79
C SER A 171 0.47 -6.71 -11.51
N SER A 172 1.10 -6.45 -10.37
CA SER A 172 0.71 -7.01 -9.07
C SER A 172 -0.67 -6.49 -8.65
N LEU A 173 -0.86 -5.17 -8.62
CA LEU A 173 -2.13 -4.58 -8.22
C LEU A 173 -3.19 -4.69 -9.33
N GLY A 174 -2.80 -4.53 -10.59
CA GLY A 174 -3.66 -4.64 -11.75
C GLY A 174 -4.33 -6.02 -11.86
N LYS A 175 -3.62 -7.11 -11.56
CA LYS A 175 -4.22 -8.45 -11.46
C LYS A 175 -5.28 -8.54 -10.38
N LEU A 176 -5.05 -7.95 -9.21
CA LEU A 176 -6.06 -7.89 -8.15
C LEU A 176 -7.30 -7.13 -8.64
N LEU A 177 -7.11 -5.95 -9.24
CA LEU A 177 -8.18 -5.08 -9.70
C LEU A 177 -9.00 -5.70 -10.83
N LEU A 178 -8.36 -6.27 -11.85
CA LEU A 178 -9.07 -6.83 -13.00
C LEU A 178 -9.75 -8.16 -12.68
N ASN A 179 -9.03 -9.08 -12.01
CA ASN A 179 -9.59 -10.41 -11.73
C ASN A 179 -10.72 -10.38 -10.70
N ASN A 180 -10.75 -9.35 -9.84
CA ASN A 180 -11.74 -9.21 -8.78
C ASN A 180 -12.62 -7.97 -8.96
N ARG A 181 -12.64 -7.34 -10.14
CA ARG A 181 -13.40 -6.10 -10.38
C ARG A 181 -14.86 -6.23 -9.92
N GLU A 182 -15.58 -7.17 -10.50
CA GLU A 182 -16.99 -7.40 -10.19
C GLU A 182 -17.21 -7.82 -8.72
N PRO A 183 -16.46 -8.80 -8.16
CA PRO A 183 -16.54 -9.10 -6.73
C PRO A 183 -16.30 -7.91 -5.80
N ILE A 184 -15.33 -7.04 -6.10
CA ILE A 184 -15.03 -5.83 -5.33
C ILE A 184 -16.20 -4.85 -5.42
N ASP A 185 -16.72 -4.61 -6.63
CA ASP A 185 -17.85 -3.70 -6.86
C ASP A 185 -19.11 -4.18 -6.13
N LEU A 186 -19.41 -5.49 -6.17
CA LEU A 186 -20.52 -6.11 -5.45
C LEU A 186 -20.37 -5.99 -3.94
N ALA A 187 -19.17 -6.25 -3.40
CA ALA A 187 -18.91 -6.10 -1.97
C ALA A 187 -19.07 -4.64 -1.51
N ASN A 188 -18.55 -3.69 -2.27
CA ASN A 188 -18.69 -2.27 -1.96
C ASN A 188 -20.12 -1.77 -2.09
N ALA A 189 -20.91 -2.26 -3.06
CA ALA A 189 -22.33 -1.97 -3.17
C ALA A 189 -23.15 -2.53 -2.00
N ALA A 190 -22.81 -3.75 -1.53
CA ALA A 190 -23.43 -4.35 -0.36
C ALA A 190 -23.12 -3.57 0.92
N LEU A 191 -21.88 -3.13 1.10
CA LEU A 191 -21.45 -2.30 2.23
C LEU A 191 -22.17 -0.94 2.26
N ARG A 192 -22.39 -0.34 1.08
CA ARG A 192 -23.15 0.92 0.95
C ARG A 192 -24.61 0.76 1.38
N SER A 193 -25.21 -0.36 1.03
CA SER A 193 -26.63 -0.65 1.29
C SER A 193 -26.88 -1.26 2.67
N ALA A 194 -25.82 -1.62 3.40
CA ALA A 194 -25.94 -2.22 4.72
C ALA A 194 -26.60 -1.21 5.68
N PRO A 195 -27.57 -1.66 6.52
CA PRO A 195 -28.16 -0.80 7.52
C PRO A 195 -27.05 -0.23 8.39
N ARG A 196 -27.02 1.10 8.55
CA ARG A 196 -26.12 1.72 9.53
C ARG A 196 -26.49 1.15 10.88
N SER A 197 -25.57 0.38 11.48
CA SER A 197 -25.78 -0.12 12.83
C SER A 197 -25.96 1.11 13.71
N MET A 198 -27.18 1.32 14.20
CA MET A 198 -27.46 2.36 15.18
C MET A 198 -26.78 1.90 16.46
N THR A 199 -25.52 2.29 16.64
CA THR A 199 -24.89 2.31 17.95
C THR A 199 -25.64 3.34 18.77
N ILE A 200 -26.74 2.90 19.40
CA ILE A 200 -27.39 3.66 20.44
C ILE A 200 -26.35 3.80 21.53
N SER A 201 -25.78 5.00 21.68
CA SER A 201 -24.85 5.30 22.77
C SER A 201 -25.50 4.91 24.10
N LEU A 202 -24.72 4.40 25.05
CA LEU A 202 -25.17 4.13 26.42
C LEU A 202 -25.87 5.35 27.05
N ASP A 203 -25.51 6.57 26.62
CA ASP A 203 -26.16 7.81 27.05
C ASP A 203 -27.60 7.94 26.53
N GLN A 204 -27.86 7.48 25.30
CA GLN A 204 -29.22 7.46 24.72
C GLN A 204 -30.11 6.40 25.38
N LEU A 205 -29.53 5.28 25.83
CA LEU A 205 -30.24 4.27 26.62
C LEU A 205 -30.55 4.75 28.05
N ARG A 206 -29.65 5.55 28.65
CA ARG A 206 -29.88 6.16 29.97
C ARG A 206 -30.97 7.23 29.95
N ALA A 207 -31.02 8.05 28.90
CA ALA A 207 -32.06 9.07 28.72
C ALA A 207 -33.46 8.48 28.51
N LYS A 208 -33.59 7.30 27.90
CA LYS A 208 -34.88 6.61 27.72
C LYS A 208 -35.41 5.89 28.97
N ARG A 209 -34.60 5.72 30.02
CA ARG A 209 -35.01 5.09 31.28
C ARG A 209 -35.52 6.09 32.33
N THR A 210 -35.53 7.38 32.02
CA THR A 210 -35.93 8.46 32.95
C THR A 210 -37.30 9.08 32.64
N THR A 211 -38.07 8.46 31.75
CA THR A 211 -39.51 8.71 31.52
C THR A 211 -40.28 7.43 31.78
#